data_AF-A0AAT9GUM0-F1
#
_entry.id   AF-A0AAT9GUM0-F1
#
_cell.length_a   1.000
_cell.length_b   1.000
_cell.length_c   1.000
_cell.angle_alpha   90.00
_cell.angle_beta   90.00
_cell.angle_gamma   90.00
#
_symmetry.space_group_name_H-M   'P 1'
#
loop_
_entity.id
_entity.type
_entity.pdbx_description
1 polymer ?
#
loop_
_entity_poly.entity_id
_entity_poly.type
_entity_poly.pdbx_seq_one_letter_code
_entity_poly.pdbx_strand_id
1 'polypeptide(L)' 'MATEVIVIFNKNGDILDFSPRNINLNDLINMKEKEVYDDGELIRVKGKIDNK' A
#
# COMPACT_ATOMS: atom_id res chain seq x y z
N MET A 1 2.50 7.66 15.34
CA MET A 1 3.10 6.29 15.26
C MET A 1 2.92 5.84 13.83
N ALA A 2 3.99 5.45 13.14
CA ALA A 2 3.89 5.06 11.74
C ALA A 2 3.37 3.63 11.61
N THR A 3 2.32 3.43 10.82
CA THR A 3 1.76 2.11 10.51
C THR A 3 2.35 1.62 9.20
N GLU A 4 2.96 0.44 9.21
CA GLU A 4 3.38 -0.22 7.97
C GLU A 4 2.16 -0.75 7.23
N VAL A 5 2.14 -0.48 5.93
CA VAL A 5 1.05 -0.83 5.04
C VAL A 5 1.60 -1.48 3.79
N ILE A 6 0.91 -2.53 3.35
CA ILE A 6 1.18 -3.23 2.10
C ILE A 6 -0.09 -3.16 1.26
N VAL A 7 0.04 -2.68 0.03
CA VAL A 7 -1.04 -2.65 -0.96
C VAL A 7 -0.63 -3.52 -2.14
N ILE A 8 -1.53 -4.38 -2.57
CA ILE A 8 -1.35 -5.24 -3.73
C ILE A 8 -2.22 -4.66 -4.85
N PHE A 9 -1.60 -4.38 -5.98
CA PHE A 9 -2.26 -3.94 -7.20
C PHE A 9 -2.13 -5.01 -8.28
N ASN A 10 -3.10 -5.04 -9.19
CA ASN A 10 -2.94 -5.72 -10.47
C ASN A 10 -2.16 -4.83 -11.46
N LYS A 11 -1.88 -5.35 -12.66
CA LYS A 11 -1.20 -4.60 -13.73
C LYS A 11 -1.99 -3.42 -14.29
N ASN A 12 -3.30 -3.38 -14.08
CA ASN A 12 -4.16 -2.28 -14.49
C ASN A 12 -4.17 -1.13 -13.47
N GLY A 13 -3.55 -1.33 -12.30
CA GLY A 13 -3.53 -0.37 -11.20
C GLY A 13 -4.71 -0.49 -10.23
N ASP A 14 -5.56 -1.52 -10.36
CA ASP A 14 -6.62 -1.80 -9.39
C ASP A 14 -6.03 -2.41 -8.12
N ILE A 15 -6.52 -1.97 -6.97
CA ILE A 15 -6.17 -2.55 -5.67
C ILE A 15 -6.86 -3.91 -5.55
N LEU A 16 -6.05 -4.96 -5.39
CA LEU A 16 -6.53 -6.32 -5.15
C LEU A 16 -6.72 -6.60 -3.67
N ASP A 17 -5.77 -6.17 -2.83
CA ASP A 17 -5.83 -6.34 -1.37
C ASP A 17 -4.89 -5.34 -0.70
N PHE A 18 -5.11 -5.06 0.58
CA PHE A 18 -4.19 -4.25 1.38
C PHE A 18 -4.23 -4.68 2.85
N SER A 19 -3.11 -4.50 3.54
CA SER A 19 -2.94 -4.86 4.94
C SER A 19 -2.14 -3.80 5.68
N PRO A 20 -2.54 -3.40 6.91
CA PRO A 20 -3.73 -3.85 7.63
C PRO A 20 -5.04 -3.42 6.93
N ARG A 21 -6.17 -4.10 7.19
CA ARG A 21 -7.49 -3.71 6.63
C ARG A 21 -8.19 -2.59 7.39
N ASN A 22 -7.68 -2.25 8.56
CA ASN A 22 -8.28 -1.27 9.48
C ASN A 22 -7.70 0.15 9.32
N ILE A 23 -7.23 0.49 8.12
CA ILE A 23 -6.69 1.81 7.75
C ILE A 23 -7.61 2.45 6.73
N ASN A 24 -7.72 3.77 6.77
CA ASN A 24 -8.52 4.49 5.80
C ASN A 24 -7.81 4.49 4.45
N LEU A 25 -8.54 4.25 3.36
CA LEU A 25 -7.97 4.35 2.00
C LEU A 25 -7.42 5.75 1.70
N ASN A 26 -7.97 6.78 2.33
CA ASN A 26 -7.45 8.15 2.21
C ASN A 26 -6.03 8.29 2.78
N ASP A 27 -5.68 7.49 3.79
CA ASP A 27 -4.35 7.53 4.39
C ASP A 27 -3.30 6.85 3.50
N LEU A 28 -3.70 5.90 2.65
CA LEU A 28 -2.83 5.27 1.65
C LEU A 28 -2.26 6.29 0.65
N ILE A 29 -3.00 7.37 0.37
CA ILE A 29 -2.54 8.46 -0.49
C ILE A 29 -1.31 9.15 0.16
N ASN A 30 -1.32 9.27 1.49
CA ASN A 30 -0.27 9.91 2.28
C ASN A 30 0.88 8.95 2.68
N MET A 31 0.89 7.75 2.13
CA MET A 31 1.92 6.75 2.40
C MET A 31 3.30 7.27 1.99
N LYS A 32 4.25 7.20 2.92
CA LYS A 32 5.65 7.58 2.78
C LYS A 32 6.53 6.33 2.73
N GLU A 33 7.79 6.48 2.30
CA GLU A 33 8.76 5.38 2.21
C GLU A 33 8.21 4.18 1.40
N LYS A 34 7.82 4.43 0.15
CA LYS A 34 7.22 3.41 -0.72
C LYS A 34 8.28 2.50 -1.33
N GLU A 35 8.24 1.21 -1.01
CA GLU A 35 8.95 0.14 -1.69
C GLU A 35 7.99 -0.57 -2.65
N VAL A 36 8.34 -0.62 -3.94
CA VAL A 36 7.51 -1.23 -4.98
C VAL A 36 8.18 -2.50 -5.47
N TYR A 37 7.45 -3.62 -5.43
CA TYR A 37 7.86 -4.91 -5.97
C TYR A 37 6.91 -5.28 -7.11
N ASP A 38 7.44 -5.51 -8.30
CA ASP A 38 6.68 -5.95 -9.48
C ASP A 38 7.17 -7.34 -9.90
N ASP A 39 6.27 -8.31 -9.89
CA ASP A 39 6.57 -9.72 -10.22
C ASP A 39 6.11 -10.10 -11.65
N GLY A 40 5.76 -9.12 -12.50
CA GLY A 40 5.21 -9.38 -13.84
C GLY A 40 3.71 -9.69 -13.87
N GLU A 41 3.09 -10.09 -12.76
CA GLU A 41 1.63 -10.26 -12.64
C GLU A 41 0.99 -9.33 -11.59
N LEU A 42 1.71 -9.07 -10.49
CA LEU A 42 1.22 -8.30 -9.35
C LEU A 42 2.23 -7.22 -8.97
N ILE A 43 1.72 -6.09 -8.50
CA ILE A 43 2.52 -4.99 -7.97
C ILE A 43 2.24 -4.90 -6.47
N ARG A 44 3.26 -5.06 -5.63
CA ARG A 44 3.15 -4.91 -4.18
C ARG A 44 3.85 -3.63 -3.77
N VAL A 45 3.12 -2.74 -3.11
CA VAL A 45 3.64 -1.49 -2.58
C VAL A 45 3.65 -1.58 -1.07
N LYS A 46 4.83 -1.65 -0.48
CA LYS A 46 5.04 -1.54 0.97
C LYS A 46 5.42 -0.12 1.32
N GLY A 47 5.02 0.36 2.48
CA GLY A 47 5.41 1.69 2.96
C GLY A 47 4.76 2.01 4.28
N LYS A 48 4.89 3.26 4.71
CA LYS A 48 4.47 3.70 6.05
C LYS A 48 3.48 4.85 5.95
N ILE A 49 2.39 4.73 6.70
CA ILE A 49 1.43 5.81 6.90
C ILE A 49 1.71 6.41 8.27
N ASP A 50 1.88 7.73 8.35
CA ASP A 50 1.94 8.42 9.63
C ASP A 50 0.51 8.71 10.11
N ASN A 51 0.05 8.01 11.15
CA ASN A 51 -1.19 8.37 11.84
C ASN A 51 -0.90 9.58 12.72
N LYS A 52 -1.25 10.77 12.26
CA LYS A 52 -1.10 12.04 12.98
C LYS A 52 -2.44 12.55 13.47
#